data_AF-A0A397GEI8-F1
#
_entry.id   AF-A0A397GEI8-F1
#
_cell.length_a   1.000
_cell.length_b   1.000
_cell.length_c   1.000
_cell.angle_alpha   90.00
_cell.angle_beta   90.00
_cell.angle_gamma   90.00
#
_symmetry.space_group_name_H-M   'P 1'
#
loop_
_entity.id
_entity.type
_entity.pdbx_description
1 polymer ?
#
loop_
_entity_poly.entity_id
_entity_poly.type
_entity_poly.pdbx_seq_one_letter_code
_entity_poly.pdbx_strand_id
1 'polypeptide(L)'
;MADEQLNPDDEGLDRPFRFIVTSKYLAVRYEDNSFTLHSDYHGHGSLFYLSDDEIHIIRDHAYVGQLHSHPIYKDSVFHICCGSQYLSQEGHWTGNIDEALDVQIDPEDPEITDSADNAPILSLAEPVINSAHPISADGIDLYHPDKQFALYPVTRDDLWLGDAGNFNGKLIFGGNPYSAGIPFQLSVHEGRTRIRANDGMYLTVFMEDDLVPYLKEECRQHSRVSSCAHCSTWYSLGFHSEPDDCLALIPRGLPSMFVLHDGAFYYSVNVLKASYAETKRVKHIEEASLFQFVG
;
A
#
# COMPACT_ATOMS: atom_id res chain seq x y z
N MET A 1 -15.51 37.29 -10.04
CA MET A 1 -15.55 36.06 -10.87
C MET A 1 -16.54 35.16 -10.18
N ALA A 2 -17.54 34.67 -10.91
CA ALA A 2 -18.58 33.85 -10.30
C ALA A 2 -17.98 32.49 -9.98
N ASP A 3 -18.12 32.05 -8.72
CA ASP A 3 -17.89 30.66 -8.36
C ASP A 3 -18.90 29.83 -9.16
N GLU A 4 -18.43 29.01 -10.10
CA GLU A 4 -19.23 27.93 -10.64
C GLU A 4 -19.66 27.09 -9.44
N GLN A 5 -20.97 27.10 -9.15
CA GLN A 5 -21.53 26.16 -8.20
C GLN A 5 -21.36 24.78 -8.81
N LEU A 6 -20.27 24.11 -8.41
CA LEU A 6 -20.07 22.70 -8.65
C LEU A 6 -21.36 21.99 -8.19
N ASN A 7 -22.01 21.29 -9.13
CA ASN A 7 -23.24 20.57 -8.85
C ASN A 7 -22.87 19.08 -8.74
N PRO A 8 -22.91 18.47 -7.56
CA PRO A 8 -22.55 17.07 -7.36
C PRO A 8 -23.47 16.10 -8.12
N ASP A 9 -24.66 16.54 -8.56
CA ASP A 9 -25.56 15.74 -9.41
C ASP A 9 -25.05 15.56 -10.85
N ASP A 10 -24.10 16.40 -11.29
CA ASP A 10 -23.47 16.30 -12.61
C ASP A 10 -22.15 15.49 -12.57
N GLU A 11 -21.71 15.05 -11.39
CA GLU A 11 -20.47 14.28 -11.22
C GLU A 11 -20.68 12.77 -11.35
N GLY A 12 -19.71 12.09 -11.97
CA GLY A 12 -19.69 10.64 -12.03
C GLY A 12 -19.40 10.05 -10.65
N LEU A 13 -20.39 9.42 -10.01
CA LEU A 13 -20.20 8.63 -8.78
C LEU A 13 -19.64 7.22 -9.09
N ASP A 14 -18.65 7.15 -9.99
CA ASP A 14 -18.09 5.90 -10.52
C ASP A 14 -16.81 5.44 -9.80
N ARG A 15 -16.30 6.25 -8.87
CA ARG A 15 -15.09 5.98 -8.07
C ARG A 15 -15.42 5.99 -6.56
N PRO A 16 -16.13 4.95 -6.07
CA PRO A 16 -16.36 4.80 -4.65
C PRO A 16 -15.07 4.41 -3.92
N PHE A 17 -14.92 4.88 -2.69
CA PHE A 17 -13.77 4.54 -1.87
C PHE A 17 -14.06 4.63 -0.37
N ARG A 18 -13.20 4.01 0.43
CA ARG A 18 -13.11 4.18 1.88
C ARG A 18 -11.75 4.77 2.25
N PHE A 19 -11.65 5.34 3.45
CA PHE A 19 -10.38 5.86 3.96
C PHE A 19 -9.68 4.81 4.82
N ILE A 20 -8.42 4.54 4.50
CA ILE A 20 -7.49 3.89 5.42
C ILE A 20 -6.82 4.99 6.25
N VAL A 21 -6.93 4.91 7.58
CA VAL A 21 -6.19 5.81 8.47
C VAL A 21 -4.79 5.24 8.70
N THR A 22 -3.77 5.94 8.22
CA THR A 22 -2.42 5.41 8.15
C THR A 22 -1.91 5.00 9.54
N SER A 23 -1.46 3.75 9.66
CA SER A 23 -0.93 3.15 10.89
C SER A 23 -1.93 3.03 12.05
N LYS A 24 -3.24 3.17 11.82
CA LYS A 24 -4.25 3.09 12.89
C LYS A 24 -5.43 2.21 12.47
N TYR A 25 -5.90 1.38 13.40
CA TYR A 25 -7.13 0.59 13.26
C TYR A 25 -8.36 1.46 13.54
N LEU A 26 -8.65 2.35 12.58
CA LEU A 26 -9.73 3.30 12.63
C LEU A 26 -10.55 3.28 11.32
N ALA A 27 -11.86 3.39 11.48
CA ALA A 27 -12.81 3.66 10.42
C ALA A 27 -13.18 5.14 10.40
N VAL A 28 -13.13 5.77 9.23
CA VAL A 28 -13.64 7.12 9.01
C VAL A 28 -15.12 7.03 8.66
N ARG A 29 -15.97 7.70 9.41
CA ARG A 29 -17.40 7.82 9.12
C ARG A 29 -17.78 9.26 8.87
N TYR A 30 -18.93 9.47 8.23
CA TYR A 30 -19.54 10.78 8.10
C TYR A 30 -20.95 10.74 8.66
N GLU A 31 -21.10 11.35 9.83
CA GLU A 31 -22.30 11.34 10.67
C GLU A 31 -22.57 12.77 11.14
N ASP A 32 -23.84 13.18 11.22
CA ASP A 32 -24.24 14.52 11.67
C ASP A 32 -23.52 15.69 10.96
N ASN A 33 -23.28 15.54 9.65
CA ASN A 33 -22.53 16.50 8.81
C ASN A 33 -21.07 16.73 9.25
N SER A 34 -20.42 15.71 9.80
CA SER A 34 -19.00 15.77 10.16
C SER A 34 -18.29 14.44 9.98
N PHE A 35 -16.97 14.49 9.82
CA PHE A 35 -16.13 13.30 9.85
C PHE A 35 -15.92 12.86 11.31
N THR A 36 -16.12 11.58 11.57
CA THR A 36 -15.90 10.94 12.88
C THR A 36 -14.96 9.76 12.74
N LEU A 37 -14.17 9.50 13.78
CA LEU A 37 -13.21 8.39 13.84
C LEU A 37 -13.71 7.34 14.82
N HIS A 38 -13.77 6.08 14.38
CA HIS A 38 -14.22 4.96 15.18
C HIS A 38 -13.14 3.90 15.22
N SER A 39 -12.90 3.30 16.39
CA SER A 39 -11.95 2.18 16.51
C SER A 39 -12.55 0.91 15.91
N ASP A 40 -12.28 0.71 14.63
CA ASP A 40 -12.88 -0.32 13.79
C ASP A 40 -12.07 -0.50 12.51
N TYR A 41 -12.33 -1.58 11.78
CA TYR A 41 -11.74 -1.85 10.47
C TYR A 41 -12.17 -0.79 9.44
N HIS A 42 -11.25 -0.35 8.59
CA HIS A 42 -11.52 0.71 7.60
C HIS A 42 -12.71 0.37 6.66
N GLY A 43 -12.93 -0.91 6.34
CA GLY A 43 -14.09 -1.40 5.59
C GLY A 43 -15.46 -1.15 6.27
N HIS A 44 -15.49 -0.91 7.58
CA HIS A 44 -16.68 -0.47 8.34
C HIS A 44 -16.83 1.06 8.38
N GLY A 45 -15.92 1.77 7.71
CA GLY A 45 -16.03 3.19 7.44
C GLY A 45 -17.16 3.49 6.48
N SER A 46 -17.47 4.77 6.36
CA SER A 46 -18.44 5.17 5.39
C SER A 46 -17.88 5.16 3.97
N LEU A 47 -18.74 4.86 2.99
CA LEU A 47 -18.42 4.99 1.58
C LEU A 47 -18.45 6.47 1.16
N PHE A 48 -17.46 6.88 0.39
CA PHE A 48 -17.33 8.21 -0.22
C PHE A 48 -17.12 8.07 -1.72
N TYR A 49 -17.25 9.17 -2.46
CA TYR A 49 -16.96 9.23 -3.89
C TYR A 49 -16.03 10.40 -4.17
N LEU A 50 -15.18 10.25 -5.18
CA LEU A 50 -14.23 11.28 -5.58
C LEU A 50 -14.76 12.01 -6.81
N SER A 51 -14.72 13.35 -6.77
CA SER A 51 -15.07 14.21 -7.91
C SER A 51 -14.15 14.02 -9.12
N ASP A 52 -14.59 14.48 -10.28
CA ASP A 52 -13.84 14.41 -11.55
C ASP A 52 -12.47 15.10 -11.50
N ASP A 53 -12.33 16.12 -10.64
CA ASP A 53 -11.07 16.82 -10.40
C ASP A 53 -10.12 16.12 -9.41
N GLU A 54 -10.51 14.96 -8.88
CA GLU A 54 -9.75 14.14 -7.93
C GLU A 54 -9.44 14.82 -6.60
N ILE A 55 -10.14 15.91 -6.27
CA ILE A 55 -9.89 16.72 -5.08
C ILE A 55 -11.08 16.70 -4.12
N HIS A 56 -12.31 16.81 -4.60
CA HIS A 56 -13.47 16.94 -3.74
C HIS A 56 -14.04 15.58 -3.31
N ILE A 57 -14.40 15.50 -2.03
CA ILE A 57 -15.03 14.32 -1.43
C ILE A 57 -16.53 14.52 -1.49
N ILE A 58 -17.23 13.57 -2.11
CA ILE A 58 -18.67 13.56 -2.24
C ILE A 58 -19.27 12.48 -1.34
N ARG A 59 -20.40 12.80 -0.73
CA ARG A 59 -21.26 11.86 -0.02
C ARG A 59 -22.70 12.34 -0.10
N ASP A 60 -23.65 11.41 -0.29
CA ASP A 60 -25.08 11.72 -0.29
C ASP A 60 -25.42 12.88 -1.27
N HIS A 61 -24.76 12.89 -2.44
CA HIS A 61 -24.84 13.95 -3.45
C HIS A 61 -24.48 15.35 -2.93
N ALA A 62 -23.53 15.45 -2.01
CA ALA A 62 -23.00 16.72 -1.51
C ALA A 62 -21.47 16.67 -1.36
N TYR A 63 -20.82 17.81 -1.61
CA TYR A 63 -19.40 17.98 -1.26
C TYR A 63 -19.28 18.11 0.27
N VAL A 64 -18.54 17.19 0.86
CA VAL A 64 -18.36 17.12 2.32
C VAL A 64 -16.95 17.50 2.78
N GLY A 65 -16.00 17.57 1.85
CA GLY A 65 -14.61 17.94 2.11
C GLY A 65 -13.76 17.92 0.86
N GLN A 66 -12.46 18.08 1.04
CA GLN A 66 -11.45 18.03 0.00
C GLN A 66 -10.27 17.17 0.46
N LEU A 67 -9.58 16.58 -0.50
CA LEU A 67 -8.31 15.91 -0.32
C LEU A 67 -7.17 16.89 -0.56
N HIS A 68 -6.22 16.90 0.37
CA HIS A 68 -4.98 17.64 0.22
C HIS A 68 -3.80 16.66 0.24
N SER A 69 -3.03 16.58 -0.83
CA SER A 69 -1.92 15.62 -0.93
C SER A 69 -0.84 15.89 0.13
N HIS A 70 -0.36 14.82 0.77
CA HIS A 70 0.75 14.89 1.70
C HIS A 70 2.01 15.40 0.99
N PRO A 71 2.78 16.35 1.56
CA PRO A 71 3.87 17.02 0.85
C PRO A 71 5.01 16.09 0.41
N ILE A 72 5.21 14.97 1.12
CA ILE A 72 6.28 14.00 0.87
C ILE A 72 5.79 12.77 0.07
N TYR A 73 4.53 12.37 0.27
CA TYR A 73 3.94 11.13 -0.25
C TYR A 73 2.74 11.49 -1.12
N LYS A 74 3.00 12.39 -2.07
CA LYS A 74 1.96 12.92 -2.95
C LYS A 74 1.22 11.77 -3.61
N ASP A 75 -0.09 11.93 -3.70
CA ASP A 75 -0.99 11.05 -4.45
C ASP A 75 -1.10 9.62 -3.88
N SER A 76 -0.44 9.36 -2.74
CA SER A 76 -0.54 8.13 -1.96
C SER A 76 -1.14 8.38 -0.58
N VAL A 77 -0.79 9.51 0.04
CA VAL A 77 -1.28 9.91 1.37
C VAL A 77 -1.87 11.30 1.26
N PHE A 78 -2.99 11.51 1.93
CA PHE A 78 -3.79 12.73 1.87
C PHE A 78 -4.16 13.19 3.28
N HIS A 79 -4.57 14.46 3.36
CA HIS A 79 -5.26 15.05 4.50
C HIS A 79 -6.68 15.40 4.08
N ILE A 80 -7.66 15.11 4.94
CA ILE A 80 -9.04 15.56 4.75
C ILE A 80 -9.11 17.02 5.20
N CYS A 81 -9.52 17.92 4.32
CA CYS A 81 -9.66 19.34 4.62
C CYS A 81 -11.04 19.91 4.30
N CYS A 82 -11.39 20.99 4.98
CA CYS A 82 -12.56 21.82 4.71
C CYS A 82 -12.14 23.28 4.82
N GLY A 83 -12.06 23.98 3.69
CA GLY A 83 -11.48 25.32 3.63
C GLY A 83 -10.02 25.33 4.08
N SER A 84 -9.70 26.06 5.15
CA SER A 84 -8.33 26.14 5.70
C SER A 84 -8.10 25.22 6.90
N GLN A 85 -9.01 24.29 7.18
CA GLN A 85 -8.92 23.37 8.31
C GLN A 85 -8.71 21.94 7.83
N TYR A 86 -8.02 21.15 8.65
CA TYR A 86 -7.70 19.75 8.44
C TYR A 86 -8.34 18.90 9.54
N LEU A 87 -8.79 17.70 9.21
CA LEU A 87 -9.21 16.72 10.21
C LEU A 87 -7.97 16.23 10.95
N SER A 88 -7.95 16.34 12.27
CA SER A 88 -6.81 15.93 13.09
C SER A 88 -6.85 14.45 13.47
N GLN A 89 -5.73 13.98 14.04
CA GLN A 89 -5.62 12.64 14.62
C GLN A 89 -6.61 12.31 15.72
N GLU A 90 -7.16 13.32 16.41
CA GLU A 90 -8.17 13.17 17.46
C GLU A 90 -9.60 13.32 16.93
N GLY A 91 -9.78 13.52 15.62
CA GLY A 91 -11.09 13.65 14.98
C GLY A 91 -11.73 15.03 15.11
N HIS A 92 -10.95 16.07 15.47
CA HIS A 92 -11.42 17.46 15.45
C HIS A 92 -10.77 18.25 14.31
N TRP A 93 -11.42 19.34 13.88
CA TRP A 93 -10.84 20.26 12.90
C TRP A 93 -9.71 21.09 13.52
N THR A 94 -8.59 21.23 12.81
CA THR A 94 -7.43 22.03 13.22
C THR A 94 -6.93 22.88 12.05
N GLY A 95 -6.34 24.04 12.33
CA GLY A 95 -5.66 24.85 11.31
C GLY A 95 -4.20 24.45 11.10
N ASN A 96 -3.69 23.49 11.88
CA ASN A 96 -2.31 23.03 11.83
C ASN A 96 -2.20 21.76 10.99
N ILE A 97 -1.49 21.84 9.86
CA ILE A 97 -1.28 20.70 8.96
C ILE A 97 -0.44 19.59 9.62
N ASP A 98 0.42 19.91 10.59
CA ASP A 98 1.26 18.92 11.29
C ASP A 98 0.43 18.01 12.23
N GLU A 99 -0.78 18.44 12.59
CA GLU A 99 -1.75 17.66 13.39
C GLU A 99 -2.74 16.88 12.51
N ALA A 100 -2.68 17.06 11.19
CA ALA A 100 -3.61 16.46 10.26
C ALA A 100 -3.54 14.93 10.30
N LEU A 101 -4.68 14.30 10.05
CA LEU A 101 -4.83 12.87 9.93
C LEU A 101 -4.31 12.43 8.56
N ASP A 102 -3.27 11.60 8.55
CA ASP A 102 -2.77 10.96 7.34
C ASP A 102 -3.71 9.83 6.92
N VAL A 103 -4.38 9.99 5.78
CA VAL A 103 -5.29 8.99 5.21
C VAL A 103 -4.83 8.54 3.83
N GLN A 104 -5.22 7.34 3.45
CA GLN A 104 -5.08 6.81 2.10
C GLN A 104 -6.46 6.43 1.56
N ILE A 105 -6.57 6.37 0.24
CA ILE A 105 -7.79 5.96 -0.45
C ILE A 105 -7.71 4.45 -0.67
N ASP A 106 -8.74 3.75 -0.23
CA ASP A 106 -9.00 2.35 -0.55
C ASP A 106 -10.15 2.29 -1.56
N PRO A 107 -9.86 2.09 -2.86
CA PRO A 107 -10.89 2.04 -3.90
C PRO A 107 -11.78 0.82 -3.71
N GLU A 108 -13.09 1.03 -3.81
CA GLU A 108 -14.06 -0.05 -3.74
C GLU A 108 -14.43 -0.50 -5.15
N ASP A 109 -14.43 -1.80 -5.41
CA ASP A 109 -14.92 -2.32 -6.67
C ASP A 109 -16.48 -2.26 -6.66
N PRO A 110 -17.11 -1.49 -7.57
CA PRO A 110 -18.56 -1.37 -7.61
C PRO A 110 -19.28 -2.66 -8.02
N GLU A 111 -18.56 -3.63 -8.61
CA GLU A 111 -19.08 -4.95 -9.02
C GLU A 111 -18.80 -6.05 -7.99
N ILE A 112 -17.78 -5.90 -7.14
CA ILE A 112 -17.49 -6.83 -6.05
C ILE A 112 -18.12 -6.30 -4.77
N THR A 113 -19.20 -6.95 -4.35
CA THR A 113 -19.77 -6.75 -3.01
C THR A 113 -18.90 -7.49 -1.99
N ASP A 114 -17.72 -6.96 -1.69
CA ASP A 114 -16.92 -7.57 -0.65
C ASP A 114 -17.61 -7.37 0.70
N SER A 115 -17.79 -8.50 1.40
CA SER A 115 -18.54 -8.56 2.63
C SER A 115 -17.73 -7.90 3.74
N ALA A 116 -17.96 -6.60 3.95
CA ALA A 116 -17.60 -5.92 5.20
C ALA A 116 -17.98 -6.77 6.43
N ASP A 117 -19.04 -7.59 6.32
CA ASP A 117 -19.53 -8.54 7.33
C ASP A 117 -18.54 -9.61 7.80
N ASN A 118 -17.40 -9.84 7.13
CA ASN A 118 -16.42 -10.87 7.52
C ASN A 118 -15.08 -10.33 8.03
N ALA A 119 -14.88 -9.01 8.06
CA ALA A 119 -13.71 -8.46 8.73
C ALA A 119 -13.84 -8.78 10.23
N PRO A 120 -12.90 -9.54 10.83
CA PRO A 120 -13.00 -9.80 12.26
C PRO A 120 -12.99 -8.45 12.99
N ILE A 121 -13.97 -8.22 13.86
CA ILE A 121 -13.92 -7.15 14.85
C ILE A 121 -12.77 -7.52 15.77
N LEU A 122 -11.57 -7.06 15.41
CA LEU A 122 -10.42 -7.26 16.26
C LEU A 122 -10.56 -6.19 17.35
N SER A 123 -10.79 -6.63 18.58
CA SER A 123 -10.51 -5.80 19.75
C SER A 123 -8.99 -5.70 19.87
N LEU A 124 -8.36 -4.98 18.95
CA LEU A 124 -6.94 -4.67 19.02
C LEU A 124 -6.78 -3.55 20.03
N ALA A 125 -5.93 -3.79 21.02
CA ALA A 125 -5.31 -2.67 21.70
C ALA A 125 -4.59 -1.80 20.65
N GLU A 126 -4.47 -0.50 20.89
CA GLU A 126 -3.70 0.39 20.02
C GLU A 126 -2.36 -0.27 19.67
N PRO A 127 -1.94 -0.23 18.38
CA PRO A 127 -0.77 -0.95 17.95
C PRO A 127 0.47 -0.49 18.72
N VAL A 128 1.19 -1.43 19.32
CA VAL A 128 2.50 -1.15 19.90
C VAL A 128 3.50 -1.09 18.74
N ILE A 129 3.69 0.12 18.20
CA ILE A 129 4.63 0.35 17.10
C ILE A 129 6.06 0.11 17.61
N ASN A 130 6.64 -1.04 17.27
CA ASN A 130 8.06 -1.30 17.45
C ASN A 130 8.56 -2.22 16.33
N SER A 131 9.88 -2.28 16.13
CA SER A 131 10.48 -3.05 15.04
C SER A 131 10.23 -4.57 15.11
N ALA A 132 9.76 -5.09 16.25
CA ALA A 132 9.35 -6.49 16.40
C ALA A 132 7.87 -6.74 16.06
N HIS A 133 7.06 -5.68 15.99
CA HIS A 133 5.63 -5.70 15.67
C HIS A 133 5.32 -4.63 14.62
N PRO A 134 5.81 -4.80 13.37
CA PRO A 134 5.43 -3.93 12.27
C PRO A 134 3.92 -4.05 12.00
N ILE A 135 3.32 -2.96 11.55
CA ILE A 135 1.88 -2.87 11.29
C ILE A 135 1.59 -2.56 9.83
N SER A 136 0.40 -2.96 9.39
CA SER A 136 -0.19 -2.58 8.11
C SER A 136 -0.60 -1.10 8.09
N ALA A 137 -0.94 -0.59 6.91
CA ALA A 137 -1.42 0.77 6.72
C ALA A 137 -2.72 1.03 7.50
N ASP A 138 -3.55 0.01 7.69
CA ASP A 138 -4.77 0.04 8.50
C ASP A 138 -4.55 -0.40 9.97
N GLY A 139 -3.29 -0.46 10.42
CA GLY A 139 -2.92 -0.59 11.83
C GLY A 139 -3.02 -2.00 12.44
N ILE A 140 -3.07 -3.03 11.61
CA ILE A 140 -3.10 -4.44 12.04
C ILE A 140 -1.65 -4.96 12.17
N ASP A 141 -1.37 -5.80 13.18
CA ASP A 141 -0.07 -6.50 13.29
C ASP A 141 0.16 -7.37 12.05
N LEU A 142 1.27 -7.16 11.35
CA LEU A 142 1.58 -7.90 10.12
C LEU A 142 1.73 -9.41 10.34
N TYR A 143 2.08 -9.85 11.55
CA TYR A 143 2.23 -11.26 11.89
C TYR A 143 0.96 -11.89 12.47
N HIS A 144 -0.18 -11.21 12.36
CA HIS A 144 -1.45 -11.77 12.82
C HIS A 144 -1.79 -13.06 12.03
N PRO A 145 -2.00 -14.20 12.71
CA PRO A 145 -2.05 -15.52 12.06
C PRO A 145 -3.23 -15.70 11.10
N ASP A 146 -4.34 -15.01 11.37
CA ASP A 146 -5.58 -15.14 10.60
C ASP A 146 -5.80 -13.99 9.62
N LYS A 147 -4.78 -13.16 9.38
CA LYS A 147 -4.87 -12.01 8.48
C LYS A 147 -4.04 -12.19 7.23
N GLN A 148 -4.60 -11.71 6.13
CA GLN A 148 -3.90 -11.59 4.85
C GLN A 148 -3.87 -10.12 4.47
N PHE A 149 -2.88 -9.75 3.68
CA PHE A 149 -2.63 -8.37 3.34
C PHE A 149 -2.36 -8.23 1.85
N ALA A 150 -3.00 -7.25 1.20
CA ALA A 150 -2.55 -6.78 -0.10
C ALA A 150 -1.26 -5.96 0.07
N LEU A 151 -0.32 -6.12 -0.86
CA LEU A 151 0.97 -5.43 -0.85
C LEU A 151 0.96 -4.31 -1.89
N TYR A 152 1.21 -3.09 -1.45
CA TYR A 152 1.23 -1.90 -2.30
C TYR A 152 2.60 -1.21 -2.27
N PRO A 153 3.08 -0.70 -3.40
CA PRO A 153 4.19 0.22 -3.42
C PRO A 153 3.70 1.65 -3.19
N VAL A 154 4.51 2.45 -2.49
CA VAL A 154 4.25 3.88 -2.28
C VAL A 154 5.22 4.64 -3.18
N THR A 155 4.70 5.22 -4.26
CA THR A 155 5.50 5.93 -5.27
C THR A 155 5.20 7.42 -5.30
N ARG A 156 6.19 8.19 -5.77
CA ARG A 156 6.10 9.65 -5.92
C ARG A 156 5.64 10.08 -7.31
N ASP A 157 5.57 9.14 -8.25
CA ASP A 157 5.21 9.39 -9.63
C ASP A 157 3.72 9.06 -9.79
N ASP A 158 2.98 10.04 -10.32
CA ASP A 158 1.54 10.03 -10.50
C ASP A 158 1.01 8.74 -11.15
N LEU A 159 -0.14 8.32 -10.62
CA LEU A 159 -1.12 7.36 -11.12
C LEU A 159 -0.81 5.87 -10.90
N TRP A 160 -1.28 5.42 -9.74
CA TRP A 160 -1.93 4.12 -9.52
C TRP A 160 -1.06 2.89 -9.78
N LEU A 161 -0.07 2.66 -8.93
CA LEU A 161 0.44 1.31 -8.77
C LEU A 161 -0.52 0.54 -7.85
N GLY A 162 -1.41 -0.20 -8.49
CA GLY A 162 -2.28 -1.17 -7.85
C GLY A 162 -1.49 -2.23 -7.10
N ASP A 163 -2.24 -3.16 -6.51
CA ASP A 163 -1.67 -4.19 -5.67
C ASP A 163 -0.71 -5.14 -6.43
N ALA A 164 0.01 -5.92 -5.63
CA ALA A 164 0.95 -6.91 -6.09
C ALA A 164 0.26 -8.04 -6.87
N GLY A 165 0.81 -8.38 -8.05
CA GLY A 165 0.41 -9.53 -8.85
C GLY A 165 1.55 -10.52 -9.11
N ASN A 166 1.19 -11.68 -9.66
CA ASN A 166 2.14 -12.67 -10.18
C ASN A 166 2.05 -12.71 -11.70
N PHE A 167 3.17 -12.42 -12.37
CA PHE A 167 3.30 -12.58 -13.81
C PHE A 167 4.55 -13.39 -14.13
N ASN A 168 4.37 -14.59 -14.72
CA ASN A 168 5.46 -15.53 -15.00
C ASN A 168 6.38 -15.80 -13.80
N GLY A 169 5.79 -15.93 -12.60
CA GLY A 169 6.53 -16.17 -11.36
C GLY A 169 7.18 -14.91 -10.77
N LYS A 170 7.07 -13.73 -11.38
CA LYS A 170 7.59 -12.47 -10.84
C LYS A 170 6.55 -11.71 -10.05
N LEU A 171 7.04 -10.97 -9.05
CA LEU A 171 6.27 -9.91 -8.42
C LEU A 171 6.18 -8.70 -9.35
N ILE A 172 4.96 -8.32 -9.69
CA ILE A 172 4.64 -7.15 -10.50
C ILE A 172 3.64 -6.25 -9.77
N PHE A 173 3.53 -5.00 -10.19
CA PHE A 173 2.51 -4.07 -9.73
C PHE A 173 1.74 -3.52 -10.93
N GLY A 174 0.41 -3.60 -10.87
CA GLY A 174 -0.48 -3.17 -11.94
C GLY A 174 -0.79 -1.68 -11.89
N GLY A 175 -1.42 -1.17 -12.95
CA GLY A 175 -1.91 0.22 -13.07
C GLY A 175 -3.35 0.44 -12.62
N ASN A 176 -4.02 -0.60 -12.12
CA ASN A 176 -5.46 -0.57 -11.91
C ASN A 176 -5.76 -0.33 -10.43
N PRO A 177 -6.52 0.74 -10.08
CA PRO A 177 -7.07 0.95 -8.73
C PRO A 177 -7.78 -0.27 -8.15
N TYR A 178 -8.36 -1.09 -9.03
CA TYR A 178 -9.27 -2.20 -8.70
C TYR A 178 -8.65 -3.56 -9.02
N SER A 179 -7.32 -3.68 -8.97
CA SER A 179 -6.66 -4.96 -9.20
C SER A 179 -6.92 -5.88 -8.01
N ALA A 180 -7.45 -7.08 -8.29
CA ALA A 180 -7.56 -8.19 -7.34
C ALA A 180 -6.26 -9.02 -7.41
N GLY A 181 -5.15 -8.39 -7.08
CA GLY A 181 -3.84 -9.02 -6.97
C GLY A 181 -3.82 -10.08 -5.86
N ILE A 182 -2.65 -10.30 -5.29
CA ILE A 182 -2.40 -11.48 -4.47
C ILE A 182 -2.33 -11.05 -3.01
N PRO A 183 -3.18 -11.61 -2.13
CA PRO A 183 -3.05 -11.39 -0.71
C PRO A 183 -1.93 -12.23 -0.11
N PHE A 184 -1.24 -11.66 0.88
CA PHE A 184 -0.06 -12.21 1.52
C PHE A 184 -0.28 -12.45 3.01
N GLN A 185 0.28 -13.54 3.53
CA GLN A 185 0.44 -13.80 4.97
C GLN A 185 1.91 -13.67 5.35
N LEU A 186 2.17 -13.03 6.49
CA LEU A 186 3.53 -12.81 6.97
C LEU A 186 3.78 -13.67 8.21
N SER A 187 4.97 -14.23 8.29
CA SER A 187 5.42 -14.98 9.46
C SER A 187 6.90 -14.73 9.72
N VAL A 188 7.30 -14.85 10.99
CA VAL A 188 8.71 -14.74 11.38
C VAL A 188 9.41 -16.09 11.18
N HIS A 189 10.56 -16.07 10.52
CA HIS A 189 11.45 -17.21 10.38
C HIS A 189 12.90 -16.75 10.56
N GLU A 190 13.59 -17.32 11.56
CA GLU A 190 15.00 -16.97 11.88
C GLU A 190 15.25 -15.46 12.03
N GLY A 191 14.28 -14.72 12.58
CA GLY A 191 14.39 -13.27 12.77
C GLY A 191 14.17 -12.45 11.49
N ARG A 192 13.71 -13.06 10.40
CA ARG A 192 13.32 -12.41 9.13
C ARG A 192 11.86 -12.70 8.79
N THR A 193 11.34 -12.01 7.78
CA THR A 193 9.95 -12.14 7.34
C THR A 193 9.83 -13.11 6.17
N ARG A 194 9.03 -14.14 6.35
CA ARG A 194 8.46 -14.93 5.26
C ARG A 194 7.16 -14.29 4.82
N ILE A 195 7.05 -14.01 3.53
CA ILE A 195 5.86 -13.43 2.91
C ILE A 195 5.29 -14.51 1.99
N ARG A 196 4.10 -15.00 2.29
CA ARG A 196 3.47 -16.15 1.61
C ARG A 196 2.20 -15.71 0.91
N ALA A 197 2.09 -15.97 -0.39
CA ALA A 197 0.89 -15.75 -1.18
C ALA A 197 -0.22 -16.77 -0.86
N ASN A 198 -1.44 -16.47 -1.27
CA ASN A 198 -2.62 -17.32 -1.10
C ASN A 198 -2.51 -18.71 -1.76
N ASP A 199 -1.82 -18.81 -2.89
CA ASP A 199 -1.52 -20.07 -3.60
C ASP A 199 -0.50 -20.94 -2.87
N GLY A 200 0.03 -20.45 -1.75
CA GLY A 200 0.99 -21.13 -0.89
C GLY A 200 2.44 -20.86 -1.25
N MET A 201 2.72 -20.14 -2.33
CA MET A 201 4.06 -19.76 -2.76
C MET A 201 4.64 -18.67 -1.87
N TYR A 202 5.95 -18.58 -1.80
CA TYR A 202 6.66 -17.58 -1.01
C TYR A 202 7.30 -16.54 -1.92
N LEU A 203 7.20 -15.27 -1.53
CA LEU A 203 7.93 -14.19 -2.15
C LEU A 203 9.41 -14.30 -1.75
N THR A 204 10.27 -14.55 -2.74
CA THR A 204 11.71 -14.75 -2.57
C THR A 204 12.48 -14.03 -3.67
N VAL A 205 13.81 -14.02 -3.54
CA VAL A 205 14.71 -13.60 -4.61
C VAL A 205 14.95 -14.78 -5.52
N PHE A 206 14.69 -14.62 -6.81
CA PHE A 206 14.93 -15.69 -7.77
C PHE A 206 15.62 -15.17 -9.02
N MET A 207 16.29 -16.07 -9.72
CA MET A 207 16.78 -15.87 -11.07
C MET A 207 15.84 -16.59 -12.03
N GLU A 208 15.42 -15.93 -13.09
CA GLU A 208 14.60 -16.58 -14.11
C GLU A 208 15.39 -17.71 -14.79
N ASP A 209 14.82 -18.91 -14.83
CA ASP A 209 15.44 -20.09 -15.44
C ASP A 209 15.84 -19.83 -16.90
N ASP A 210 15.02 -19.06 -17.62
CA ASP A 210 15.28 -18.68 -19.02
C ASP A 210 16.51 -17.79 -19.20
N LEU A 211 16.98 -17.12 -18.14
CA LEU A 211 18.20 -16.30 -18.17
C LEU A 211 19.47 -17.12 -17.89
N VAL A 212 19.35 -18.29 -17.25
CA VAL A 212 20.47 -19.15 -16.85
C VAL A 212 21.36 -19.56 -18.05
N PRO A 213 20.83 -19.91 -19.24
CA PRO A 213 21.66 -20.24 -20.40
C PRO A 213 22.49 -19.08 -20.94
N TYR A 214 22.07 -17.84 -20.69
CA TYR A 214 22.72 -16.62 -21.16
C TYR A 214 23.79 -16.09 -20.19
N LEU A 215 24.00 -16.76 -19.05
CA LEU A 215 25.05 -16.42 -18.10
C LEU A 215 26.43 -16.61 -18.74
N LYS A 216 27.21 -15.52 -18.78
CA LYS A 216 28.65 -15.60 -19.05
C LYS A 216 29.30 -16.58 -18.06
N GLU A 217 30.33 -17.29 -18.51
CA GLU A 217 31.00 -18.32 -17.70
C GLU A 217 31.51 -17.77 -16.36
N GLU A 218 32.05 -16.55 -16.37
CA GLU A 218 32.48 -15.80 -15.17
C GLU A 218 31.35 -15.53 -14.18
N CYS A 219 30.10 -15.48 -14.63
CA CYS A 219 28.94 -15.20 -13.79
C CYS A 219 28.21 -16.45 -13.29
N ARG A 220 28.57 -17.65 -13.76
CA ARG A 220 27.90 -18.90 -13.34
C ARG A 220 28.09 -19.23 -11.86
N GLN A 221 29.13 -18.68 -11.22
CA GLN A 221 29.39 -18.83 -9.79
C GLN A 221 28.77 -17.70 -8.95
N HIS A 222 28.19 -16.67 -9.58
CA HIS A 222 27.59 -15.56 -8.87
C HIS A 222 26.23 -15.96 -8.30
N SER A 223 26.04 -15.69 -7.02
CA SER A 223 24.76 -15.83 -6.32
C SER A 223 24.03 -14.49 -6.19
N ARG A 224 22.82 -14.51 -5.61
CA ARG A 224 22.01 -13.31 -5.36
C ARG A 224 22.76 -12.22 -4.56
N VAL A 225 23.71 -12.58 -3.70
CA VAL A 225 24.49 -11.60 -2.90
C VAL A 225 25.66 -10.99 -3.68
N SER A 226 25.91 -11.41 -4.93
CA SER A 226 27.05 -10.95 -5.72
C SER A 226 26.84 -9.53 -6.24
N SER A 227 27.86 -8.67 -6.09
CA SER A 227 27.82 -7.26 -6.50
C SER A 227 28.10 -7.01 -7.99
N CYS A 228 28.04 -8.05 -8.83
CA CYS A 228 28.30 -7.96 -10.25
C CYS A 228 27.22 -7.11 -10.95
N ALA A 229 27.63 -6.06 -11.65
CA ALA A 229 26.73 -5.16 -12.36
C ALA A 229 25.99 -5.83 -13.52
N HIS A 230 26.52 -6.93 -14.08
CA HIS A 230 25.82 -7.69 -15.12
C HIS A 230 24.77 -8.63 -14.52
N CYS A 231 25.02 -9.17 -13.34
CA CYS A 231 24.08 -10.04 -12.64
C CYS A 231 22.98 -9.26 -11.92
N SER A 232 23.16 -7.96 -11.64
CA SER A 232 22.19 -7.14 -10.91
C SER A 232 20.78 -7.24 -11.49
N THR A 233 20.68 -7.29 -12.83
CA THR A 233 19.43 -7.38 -13.61
C THR A 233 18.84 -8.79 -13.72
N TRP A 234 19.54 -9.83 -13.25
CA TRP A 234 19.11 -11.23 -13.39
C TRP A 234 18.37 -11.77 -12.18
N TYR A 235 18.39 -11.03 -11.08
CA TYR A 235 17.66 -11.39 -9.87
C TYR A 235 16.59 -10.34 -9.59
N SER A 236 15.37 -10.82 -9.37
CA SER A 236 14.21 -10.00 -9.01
C SER A 236 13.45 -10.69 -7.87
N LEU A 237 12.38 -10.06 -7.38
CA LEU A 237 11.44 -10.70 -6.48
C LEU A 237 10.44 -11.54 -7.27
N GLY A 238 10.17 -12.74 -6.79
CA GLY A 238 9.19 -13.64 -7.39
C GLY A 238 8.76 -14.75 -6.45
N PHE A 239 7.99 -15.69 -6.98
CA PHE A 239 7.25 -16.68 -6.23
C PHE A 239 7.88 -18.06 -6.36
N HIS A 240 8.13 -18.71 -5.24
CA HIS A 240 8.71 -20.05 -5.20
C HIS A 240 8.01 -20.94 -4.17
N SER A 241 7.98 -22.26 -4.39
CA SER A 241 7.25 -23.21 -3.54
C SER A 241 7.89 -23.40 -2.17
N GLU A 242 9.20 -23.24 -2.09
CA GLU A 242 9.96 -23.29 -0.85
C GLU A 242 10.66 -21.94 -0.60
N PRO A 243 10.56 -21.36 0.60
CA PRO A 243 11.22 -20.11 0.94
C PRO A 243 12.69 -20.41 1.25
N ASP A 244 13.52 -20.47 0.21
CA ASP A 244 14.97 -20.58 0.37
C ASP A 244 15.55 -19.35 1.11
N ASP A 245 14.86 -18.21 1.01
CA ASP A 245 15.27 -16.94 1.59
C ASP A 245 14.07 -16.16 2.16
N CYS A 246 14.34 -15.38 3.21
CA CYS A 246 13.37 -14.48 3.84
C CYS A 246 13.80 -13.02 3.66
N LEU A 247 12.82 -12.13 3.52
CA LEU A 247 13.04 -10.69 3.38
C LEU A 247 13.02 -10.01 4.76
N ALA A 248 13.84 -8.99 4.92
CA ALA A 248 13.73 -8.06 6.03
C ALA A 248 12.84 -6.88 5.62
N LEU A 249 11.89 -6.54 6.48
CA LEU A 249 11.11 -5.30 6.38
C LEU A 249 11.85 -4.24 7.18
N ILE A 250 12.48 -3.28 6.50
CA ILE A 250 13.24 -2.22 7.19
C ILE A 250 12.34 -0.98 7.27
N PRO A 251 11.93 -0.53 8.48
CA PRO A 251 11.04 0.62 8.64
C PRO A 251 11.63 1.89 8.02
N ARG A 252 10.84 2.58 7.19
CA ARG A 252 11.23 3.84 6.57
C ARG A 252 9.99 4.61 6.13
N GLY A 253 9.96 5.92 6.38
CA GLY A 253 8.82 6.76 6.03
C GLY A 253 7.80 6.83 7.15
N LEU A 254 6.51 6.66 6.84
CA LEU A 254 5.46 6.55 7.86
C LEU A 254 5.57 5.20 8.62
N PRO A 255 4.97 5.07 9.83
CA PRO A 255 5.17 3.90 10.68
C PRO A 255 4.78 2.54 10.06
N SER A 256 3.89 2.52 9.07
CA SER A 256 3.43 1.34 8.32
C SER A 256 4.13 1.12 6.98
N MET A 257 5.24 1.83 6.73
CA MET A 257 6.00 1.76 5.48
C MET A 257 7.38 1.12 5.68
N PHE A 258 7.77 0.29 4.71
CA PHE A 258 8.98 -0.51 4.76
C PHE A 258 9.73 -0.48 3.43
N VAL A 259 11.04 -0.66 3.48
CA VAL A 259 11.79 -1.13 2.32
C VAL A 259 12.01 -2.63 2.45
N LEU A 260 11.94 -3.35 1.32
CA LEU A 260 12.27 -4.76 1.26
C LEU A 260 13.79 -4.95 1.11
N HIS A 261 14.38 -5.87 1.87
CA HIS A 261 15.80 -6.17 1.85
C HIS A 261 16.09 -7.67 1.94
N ASP A 262 16.94 -8.21 1.05
CA ASP A 262 17.25 -9.66 1.02
C ASP A 262 18.49 -10.05 1.84
N GLY A 263 19.14 -9.08 2.48
CA GLY A 263 20.42 -9.24 3.18
C GLY A 263 21.62 -8.61 2.44
N ALA A 264 21.47 -8.29 1.15
CA ALA A 264 22.52 -7.68 0.34
C ALA A 264 22.04 -6.47 -0.48
N PHE A 265 20.80 -6.49 -0.96
CA PHE A 265 20.21 -5.46 -1.81
C PHE A 265 18.83 -5.07 -1.31
N TYR A 266 18.47 -3.81 -1.59
CA TYR A 266 17.12 -3.31 -1.45
C TYR A 266 16.37 -3.41 -2.78
N TYR A 267 15.05 -3.22 -2.73
CA TYR A 267 14.21 -3.27 -3.92
C TYR A 267 13.53 -1.94 -4.19
N SER A 268 13.55 -1.53 -5.45
CA SER A 268 12.77 -0.41 -5.96
C SER A 268 11.81 -0.89 -7.04
N VAL A 269 10.69 -0.20 -7.15
CA VAL A 269 9.73 -0.38 -8.23
C VAL A 269 10.21 0.42 -9.43
N ASN A 270 10.27 -0.24 -10.57
CA ASN A 270 10.66 0.33 -11.85
C ASN A 270 9.43 0.31 -12.77
N VAL A 271 8.83 1.48 -12.98
CA VAL A 271 7.69 1.63 -13.88
C VAL A 271 8.17 1.41 -15.31
N LEU A 272 7.79 0.28 -15.90
CA LEU A 272 8.17 -0.07 -17.27
C LEU A 272 7.14 0.46 -18.27
N LYS A 273 5.87 0.55 -17.87
CA LYS A 273 4.74 1.15 -18.62
C LYS A 273 3.76 1.79 -17.64
N ALA A 274 2.94 2.73 -18.10
CA ALA A 274 1.94 3.45 -17.28
C ALA A 274 0.90 2.57 -16.56
N SER A 275 0.96 1.23 -16.71
CA SER A 275 0.10 0.29 -16.01
C SER A 275 0.82 -0.99 -15.52
N TYR A 276 2.16 -0.98 -15.53
CA TYR A 276 2.95 -2.16 -15.20
C TYR A 276 4.34 -1.77 -14.68
N ALA A 277 4.64 -2.25 -13.48
CA ALA A 277 5.93 -2.05 -12.86
C ALA A 277 6.51 -3.37 -12.30
N GLU A 278 7.83 -3.46 -12.35
CA GLU A 278 8.60 -4.61 -11.85
C GLU A 278 9.55 -4.17 -10.74
N THR A 279 9.98 -5.12 -9.92
CA THR A 279 11.02 -4.84 -8.91
C THR A 279 12.42 -4.96 -9.50
N LYS A 280 13.29 -4.02 -9.14
CA LYS A 280 14.73 -4.04 -9.44
C LYS A 280 15.55 -3.88 -8.18
N ARG A 281 16.75 -4.46 -8.19
CA ARG A 281 17.70 -4.35 -7.08
C ARG A 281 18.42 -3.01 -7.08
N VAL A 282 18.59 -2.44 -5.90
CA VAL A 282 19.36 -1.21 -5.64
C VAL A 282 20.26 -1.41 -4.42
N LYS A 283 21.35 -0.64 -4.36
CA LYS A 283 22.37 -0.82 -3.30
C LYS A 283 22.09 0.04 -2.09
N HIS A 284 21.56 1.24 -2.32
CA HIS A 284 21.34 2.22 -1.27
C HIS A 284 19.88 2.22 -0.86
N ILE A 285 19.63 2.32 0.45
CA ILE A 285 18.27 2.36 0.99
C ILE A 285 17.51 3.57 0.45
N GLU A 286 18.21 4.65 0.14
CA GLU A 286 17.65 5.88 -0.41
C GLU A 286 17.00 5.68 -1.78
N GLU A 287 17.52 4.74 -2.57
CA GLU A 287 17.04 4.36 -3.90
C GLU A 287 15.86 3.38 -3.85
N ALA A 288 15.60 2.78 -2.69
CA ALA A 288 14.55 1.78 -2.53
C ALA A 288 13.16 2.41 -2.51
N SER A 289 12.18 1.67 -3.06
CA SER A 289 10.78 2.03 -2.96
C SER A 289 10.25 1.69 -1.58
N LEU A 290 9.28 2.49 -1.13
CA LEU A 290 8.50 2.17 0.05
C LEU A 290 7.39 1.20 -0.33
N PHE A 291 7.13 0.26 0.55
CA PHE A 291 6.06 -0.72 0.43
C PHE A 291 5.24 -0.70 1.71
N GLN A 292 3.96 -1.03 1.57
CA GLN A 292 3.03 -1.17 2.69
C GLN A 292 2.12 -2.37 2.45
N PHE A 293 1.62 -2.90 3.55
CA PHE A 293 0.62 -3.96 3.55
C PHE A 293 -0.71 -3.37 4.03
N VAL A 294 -1.83 -3.79 3.46
CA VAL A 294 -3.20 -3.37 3.84
C VAL A 294 -4.02 -4.64 4.08
N GLY A 295 -4.70 -4.75 5.23
CA GLY A 295 -5.27 -6.02 5.72
C GLY A 295 -6.78 -6.17 5.62
#